data_AF-A0A382IT50-F1
#
_entry.id   AF-A0A382IT50-F1
#
_cell.length_a   1.000
_cell.length_b   1.000
_cell.length_c   1.000
_cell.angle_alpha   90.00
_cell.angle_beta   90.00
_cell.angle_gamma   90.00
#
_symmetry.space_group_name_H-M   'P 1'
#
loop_
_entity.id
_entity.type
_entity.pdbx_description
1 polymer ?
#
loop_
_entity_poly.entity_id
_entity_poly.type
_entity_poly.pdbx_seq_one_letter_code
_entity_poly.pdbx_strand_id
1 'polypeptide(L)'
;MAKSISDKNFGIGSDGLIVLDKSNIADFEMIMFNADGSEGEMCGNGVRCMARFAEDVEVIKPKQGNIKVATKAGIKIINPYYENNIMTKASVDMGAPIFDPTKIPVFPDTIENNIPIVNFNYGNLSLKLFCVNTGVPQCIAYMDEPVYDFELEKIGPLVEKYEKFSQGVNFEIVNKKADKYIVRVWERGSGITLACGTGATAVAAISKKLNLFDDVIHMNFPGGDLSCN
;
A
#
# COMPACT_ATOMS: atom_id res chain seq x y z
N MET A 1 20.25 1.23 14.85
CA MET A 1 19.14 1.56 15.77
C MET A 1 17.81 0.99 15.28
N ALA A 2 17.34 1.33 14.07
CA ALA A 2 16.07 0.80 13.54
C ALA A 2 16.00 -0.74 13.61
N LYS A 3 17.00 -1.43 13.05
CA LYS A 3 17.09 -2.90 13.10
C LYS A 3 16.99 -3.52 14.51
N SER A 4 17.63 -2.91 15.50
CA SER A 4 17.61 -3.44 16.88
C SER A 4 16.28 -3.19 17.60
N ILE A 5 15.61 -2.06 17.33
CA ILE A 5 14.33 -1.74 17.95
C ILE A 5 13.18 -2.52 17.31
N SER A 6 13.23 -2.72 15.99
CA SER A 6 12.19 -3.43 15.24
C SER A 6 12.23 -4.96 15.42
N ASP A 7 13.30 -5.51 15.99
CA ASP A 7 13.36 -6.95 16.31
C ASP A 7 12.19 -7.36 17.23
N LYS A 8 11.42 -8.36 16.80
CA LYS A 8 10.19 -8.79 17.49
C LYS A 8 10.45 -9.62 18.76
N ASN A 9 11.66 -10.13 18.95
CA ASN A 9 12.03 -10.98 20.08
C ASN A 9 12.88 -10.23 21.12
N PHE A 10 13.80 -9.38 20.65
CA PHE A 10 14.80 -8.71 21.47
C PHE A 10 14.68 -7.18 21.47
N GLY A 11 13.79 -6.62 20.64
CA GLY A 11 13.49 -5.19 20.56
C GLY A 11 12.10 -4.85 21.12
N ILE A 12 11.57 -3.71 20.69
CA ILE A 12 10.17 -3.33 20.93
C ILE A 12 9.24 -4.16 20.03
N GLY A 13 9.71 -4.48 18.82
CA GLY A 13 8.96 -5.18 17.79
C GLY A 13 8.11 -4.22 16.95
N SER A 14 8.49 -4.03 15.70
CA SER A 14 7.73 -3.23 14.74
C SER A 14 8.10 -3.59 13.30
N ASP A 15 7.31 -3.12 12.33
CA ASP A 15 7.63 -3.27 10.91
C ASP A 15 8.69 -2.25 10.43
N GLY A 16 9.06 -1.31 11.31
CA GLY A 16 10.06 -0.27 11.04
C GLY A 16 10.08 0.83 12.09
N LEU A 17 10.88 1.86 11.84
CA LEU A 17 11.00 3.05 12.66
C LEU A 17 10.69 4.27 11.80
N ILE A 18 9.76 5.11 12.26
CA ILE A 18 9.46 6.39 11.63
C ILE A 18 9.93 7.51 12.56
N VAL A 19 10.73 8.43 12.02
CA VAL A 19 11.22 9.60 12.74
C VAL A 19 10.46 10.83 12.24
N LEU A 20 9.94 11.60 13.19
CA LEU A 20 9.39 12.93 12.96
C LEU A 20 10.54 13.93 13.00
N ASP A 21 10.72 14.71 11.95
CA ASP A 21 11.71 15.79 11.89
C ASP A 21 11.08 17.11 11.43
N LYS A 22 11.79 18.21 11.64
CA LYS A 22 11.39 19.54 11.16
C LYS A 22 11.62 19.66 9.67
N SER A 23 10.70 20.33 8.97
CA SER A 23 10.85 20.62 7.55
C SER A 23 10.84 22.12 7.27
N ASN A 24 11.59 22.54 6.25
CA ASN A 24 11.57 23.92 5.74
C ASN A 24 10.60 24.09 4.54
N ILE A 25 10.04 23.00 4.02
CA ILE A 25 9.24 22.97 2.79
C ILE A 25 7.84 22.38 2.98
N ALA A 26 7.56 21.85 4.18
CA ALA A 26 6.33 21.16 4.56
C ALA A 26 6.01 21.45 6.03
N ASP A 27 4.87 20.98 6.54
CA ASP A 27 4.52 21.15 7.96
C ASP A 27 5.47 20.35 8.88
N PHE A 28 5.92 19.18 8.43
CA PHE A 28 7.00 18.39 9.05
C PHE A 28 7.61 17.41 8.03
N GLU A 29 8.70 16.74 8.42
CA GLU A 29 9.36 15.69 7.64
C GLU A 29 9.20 14.33 8.31
N MET A 30 8.99 13.30 7.48
CA MET A 30 8.90 11.91 7.88
C MET A 30 10.07 11.15 7.28
N ILE A 31 10.91 10.58 8.14
CA ILE A 31 12.03 9.71 7.76
C ILE A 31 11.66 8.27 8.14
N MET A 32 11.61 7.36 7.17
CA MET A 32 11.19 5.98 7.36
C MET A 32 12.38 5.02 7.28
N PHE A 33 12.50 4.13 8.25
CA PHE A 33 13.41 3.00 8.22
C PHE A 33 12.62 1.69 8.28
N ASN A 34 12.93 0.76 7.39
CA ASN A 34 12.41 -0.61 7.42
C ASN A 34 13.01 -1.38 8.61
N ALA A 35 12.38 -2.50 8.98
CA ALA A 35 12.86 -3.36 10.07
C ALA A 35 14.29 -3.91 9.86
N ASP A 36 14.77 -4.02 8.62
CA ASP A 36 16.15 -4.43 8.32
C ASP A 36 17.17 -3.28 8.50
N GLY A 37 16.70 -2.05 8.72
CA GLY A 37 17.50 -0.83 8.89
C GLY A 37 17.72 -0.03 7.61
N SER A 38 17.25 -0.51 6.45
CA SER A 38 17.26 0.27 5.21
C SER A 38 16.29 1.46 5.30
N GLU A 39 16.61 2.57 4.64
CA GLU A 39 15.72 3.72 4.59
C GLU A 39 14.65 3.53 3.51
N GLY A 40 13.38 3.56 3.91
CA GLY A 40 12.23 3.48 3.01
C GLY A 40 11.86 4.85 2.46
N GLU A 41 11.30 4.88 1.25
CA GLU A 41 10.94 6.16 0.62
C GLU A 41 9.63 6.75 1.15
N MET A 42 8.66 5.89 1.46
CA MET A 42 7.32 6.26 1.90
C MET A 42 6.60 5.05 2.53
N CYS A 43 5.71 5.30 3.50
CA CYS A 43 4.78 4.31 4.03
C CYS A 43 3.40 4.95 4.16
N GLY A 44 2.43 4.51 3.36
CA GLY A 44 1.08 5.10 3.35
C GLY A 44 0.34 4.93 4.68
N ASN A 45 0.57 3.82 5.38
CA ASN A 45 0.06 3.62 6.74
C ASN A 45 0.80 4.51 7.74
N GLY A 46 2.13 4.54 7.65
CA GLY A 46 3.00 5.31 8.53
C GLY A 46 2.75 6.82 8.49
N VAL A 47 2.50 7.39 7.32
CA VAL A 47 2.28 8.85 7.20
C VAL A 47 0.97 9.31 7.86
N ARG A 48 -0.06 8.44 7.89
CA ARG A 48 -1.30 8.73 8.64
C ARG A 48 -1.04 8.74 10.15
N CYS A 49 -0.31 7.74 10.65
CA CYS A 49 0.10 7.68 12.04
C CYS A 49 1.00 8.87 12.40
N MET A 50 1.88 9.28 11.49
CA MET A 50 2.80 10.40 11.73
C MET A 50 2.07 11.74 11.79
N ALA A 51 1.06 11.97 10.94
CA ALA A 51 0.24 13.17 11.03
C ALA A 51 -0.45 13.28 12.39
N ARG A 52 -0.96 12.16 12.93
CA ARG A 52 -1.53 12.12 14.27
C ARG A 52 -0.47 12.36 15.35
N PHE A 53 0.66 11.67 15.27
CA PHE A 53 1.73 11.81 16.25
C PHE A 53 2.27 13.24 16.31
N ALA A 54 2.43 13.90 15.16
CA ALA A 54 2.88 15.28 15.08
C ALA A 54 1.92 16.27 15.79
N GLU A 55 0.62 15.97 15.84
CA GLU A 55 -0.33 16.73 16.67
C GLU A 55 -0.18 16.40 18.15
N ASP A 56 -0.05 15.10 18.49
CA ASP A 56 0.07 14.66 19.89
C ASP A 56 1.33 15.23 20.57
N VAL A 57 2.41 15.47 19.81
CA VAL A 57 3.65 16.11 20.30
C VAL A 57 3.75 17.61 19.97
N GLU A 58 2.65 18.24 19.55
CA GLU A 58 2.52 19.68 19.31
C GLU A 58 3.49 20.28 18.26
N VAL A 59 4.03 19.45 17.37
CA VAL A 59 4.83 19.91 16.21
C VAL A 59 3.94 20.61 15.19
N ILE A 60 2.70 20.12 15.03
CA ILE A 60 1.65 20.79 14.28
C ILE A 60 0.43 21.00 15.18
N LYS A 61 -0.40 22.00 14.84
CA LYS A 61 -1.69 22.18 15.49
C LYS A 61 -2.79 21.46 14.71
N PRO A 62 -3.83 20.94 15.39
CA PRO A 62 -5.02 20.43 14.71
C PRO A 62 -5.55 21.45 13.71
N LYS A 63 -5.75 21.03 12.46
CA LYS A 63 -6.24 21.89 11.38
C LYS A 63 -7.15 21.11 10.45
N GLN A 64 -8.25 21.73 10.04
CA GLN A 64 -9.20 21.15 9.06
C GLN A 64 -8.67 21.18 7.61
N GLY A 65 -7.45 21.66 7.40
CA GLY A 65 -6.83 21.78 6.08
C GLY A 65 -5.72 20.76 5.86
N ASN A 66 -5.23 20.71 4.63
CA ASN A 66 -4.18 19.80 4.21
C ASN A 66 -2.92 19.94 5.07
N ILE A 67 -2.42 18.82 5.59
CA ILE A 67 -1.10 18.67 6.20
C ILE A 67 -0.13 18.23 5.10
N LYS A 68 0.94 19.00 4.89
CA LYS A 68 2.04 18.68 3.98
C LYS A 68 3.13 17.96 4.76
N VAL A 69 3.51 16.79 4.29
CA VAL A 69 4.58 15.98 4.90
C VAL A 69 5.69 15.80 3.89
N ALA A 70 6.90 16.27 4.20
CA ALA A 70 8.06 15.96 3.39
C ALA A 70 8.46 14.48 3.60
N THR A 71 8.68 13.78 2.49
CA THR A 71 9.18 12.40 2.47
C THR A 71 10.23 12.27 1.38
N LYS A 72 10.99 11.18 1.37
CA LYS A 72 11.93 10.87 0.30
C LYS A 72 11.23 10.65 -1.06
N ALA A 73 9.95 10.27 -1.05
CA ALA A 73 9.08 10.20 -2.22
C ALA A 73 8.39 11.55 -2.57
N GLY A 74 8.92 12.67 -2.08
CA GLY A 74 8.36 14.02 -2.26
C GLY A 74 7.33 14.41 -1.19
N ILE A 75 6.69 15.56 -1.39
CA ILE A 75 5.68 16.07 -0.44
C ILE A 75 4.39 15.26 -0.59
N LYS A 76 3.89 14.72 0.53
CA LYS A 76 2.58 14.07 0.62
C LYS A 76 1.56 14.99 1.25
N ILE A 77 0.34 14.93 0.74
CA ILE A 77 -0.79 15.71 1.22
C ILE A 77 -1.69 14.80 2.05
N ILE A 78 -1.88 15.15 3.31
CA ILE A 78 -2.70 14.41 4.26
C ILE A 78 -3.90 15.27 4.62
N ASN A 79 -5.11 14.72 4.49
CA ASN A 79 -6.33 15.40 4.94
C ASN A 79 -6.82 14.71 6.22
N PRO A 80 -6.71 15.37 7.39
CA PRO A 80 -7.18 14.81 8.64
C PRO A 80 -8.70 14.94 8.78
N TYR A 81 -9.31 13.97 9.44
CA TYR A 81 -10.72 13.98 9.83
C TYR A 81 -10.81 13.87 11.35
N TYR A 82 -11.60 14.75 11.95
CA TYR A 82 -11.73 14.86 13.39
C TYR A 82 -13.13 14.49 13.86
N GLU A 83 -13.18 13.78 14.98
CA GLU A 83 -14.38 13.60 15.78
C GLU A 83 -14.05 14.04 17.20
N ASN A 84 -14.88 14.90 17.80
CA ASN A 84 -14.65 15.43 19.15
C ASN A 84 -13.23 16.03 19.37
N ASN A 85 -12.72 16.78 18.38
CA ASN A 85 -11.38 17.39 18.36
C ASN A 85 -10.20 16.39 18.38
N ILE A 86 -10.46 15.12 18.10
CA ILE A 86 -9.46 14.06 18.03
C ILE A 86 -9.39 13.60 16.57
N MET A 87 -8.20 13.59 15.96
CA MET A 87 -8.04 13.04 14.61
C MET A 87 -8.32 11.53 14.66
N THR A 88 -9.40 11.08 14.02
CA THR A 88 -9.82 9.67 13.99
C THR A 88 -9.46 9.00 12.68
N LYS A 89 -9.34 9.76 11.59
CA LYS A 89 -8.98 9.25 10.25
C LYS A 89 -8.11 10.27 9.53
N ALA A 90 -7.41 9.81 8.50
CA ALA A 90 -6.69 10.68 7.57
C ALA A 90 -6.72 10.06 6.18
N SER A 91 -6.92 10.88 5.14
CA SER A 91 -6.69 10.47 3.75
C SER A 91 -5.33 10.95 3.28
N VAL A 92 -4.73 10.21 2.35
CA VAL A 92 -3.40 10.49 1.81
C VAL A 92 -3.53 10.63 0.30
N ASP A 93 -3.01 11.71 -0.26
CA ASP A 93 -2.84 11.82 -1.71
C ASP A 93 -1.69 10.90 -2.15
N MET A 94 -2.06 9.81 -2.82
CA MET A 94 -1.14 8.80 -3.31
C MET A 94 -0.59 9.12 -4.71
N GLY A 95 -1.07 10.20 -5.34
CA GLY A 95 -0.77 10.54 -6.72
C GLY A 95 -1.51 9.67 -7.74
N ALA A 96 -1.27 9.95 -9.02
CA ALA A 96 -1.93 9.23 -10.10
C ALA A 96 -1.30 7.83 -10.32
N PRO A 97 -2.11 6.77 -10.48
CA PRO A 97 -1.62 5.44 -10.81
C PRO A 97 -1.00 5.42 -12.21
N ILE A 98 0.10 4.68 -12.37
CA ILE A 98 0.84 4.55 -13.63
C ILE A 98 0.63 3.14 -14.20
N PHE A 99 0.17 3.08 -15.45
CA PHE A 99 -0.11 1.82 -16.16
C PHE A 99 0.90 1.50 -17.28
N ASP A 100 1.93 2.33 -17.46
CA ASP A 100 3.01 2.07 -18.40
C ASP A 100 3.88 0.91 -17.89
N PRO A 101 3.95 -0.25 -18.60
CA PRO A 101 4.70 -1.42 -18.14
C PRO A 101 6.16 -1.14 -17.79
N THR A 102 6.80 -0.21 -18.50
CA THR A 102 8.21 0.16 -18.29
C THR A 102 8.41 0.87 -16.96
N LYS A 103 7.38 1.54 -16.46
CA LYS A 103 7.35 2.23 -15.16
C LYS A 103 6.82 1.35 -14.03
N ILE A 104 6.25 0.17 -14.33
CA ILE A 104 5.90 -0.88 -13.34
C ILE A 104 7.01 -1.96 -13.26
N PRO A 105 8.12 -1.79 -13.98
CA PRO A 105 9.04 -2.85 -14.44
C PRO A 105 8.49 -4.26 -14.76
N VAL A 106 7.36 -4.37 -15.47
CA VAL A 106 6.74 -5.67 -15.83
C VAL A 106 6.76 -5.96 -17.33
N PHE A 107 6.81 -7.25 -17.69
CA PHE A 107 6.69 -7.76 -19.06
C PHE A 107 5.31 -8.40 -19.26
N PRO A 108 4.28 -7.65 -19.69
CA PRO A 108 2.91 -8.17 -19.77
C PRO A 108 2.73 -9.16 -20.93
N ASP A 109 1.83 -10.12 -20.73
CA ASP A 109 1.31 -10.99 -21.79
C ASP A 109 0.35 -10.24 -22.71
N THR A 110 -0.51 -9.41 -22.11
CA THR A 110 -1.49 -8.60 -22.83
C THR A 110 -1.63 -7.23 -22.16
N ILE A 111 -2.17 -6.26 -22.90
CA ILE A 111 -2.60 -4.98 -22.37
C ILE A 111 -4.07 -4.80 -22.72
N GLU A 112 -4.95 -4.75 -21.74
CA GLU A 112 -6.41 -4.58 -21.91
C GLU A 112 -6.86 -3.33 -21.16
N ASN A 113 -7.66 -2.45 -21.77
CA ASN A 113 -8.11 -1.19 -21.14
C ASN A 113 -6.97 -0.31 -20.58
N ASN A 114 -5.80 -0.38 -21.23
CA ASN A 114 -4.56 0.23 -20.74
C ASN A 114 -4.17 -0.28 -19.34
N ILE A 115 -4.37 -1.57 -19.08
CA ILE A 115 -3.90 -2.30 -17.91
C ILE A 115 -2.97 -3.41 -18.40
N PRO A 116 -1.69 -3.40 -17.99
CA PRO A 116 -0.78 -4.52 -18.23
C PRO A 116 -1.23 -5.75 -17.47
N ILE A 117 -1.33 -6.87 -18.17
CA ILE A 117 -1.77 -8.15 -17.61
C ILE A 117 -0.66 -9.19 -17.76
N VAL A 118 -0.39 -9.91 -16.67
CA VAL A 118 0.52 -11.05 -16.63
C VAL A 118 -0.27 -12.30 -16.23
N ASN A 119 -0.14 -13.37 -17.00
CA ASN A 119 -0.72 -14.66 -16.65
C ASN A 119 0.32 -15.46 -15.86
N PHE A 120 0.05 -15.67 -14.58
CA PHE A 120 0.88 -16.49 -13.70
C PHE A 120 0.34 -17.91 -13.66
N ASN A 121 1.20 -18.90 -13.91
CA ASN A 121 0.84 -20.32 -13.89
C ASN A 121 1.80 -21.09 -13.00
N TYR A 122 1.26 -21.89 -12.08
CA TYR A 122 2.03 -22.75 -11.18
C TYR A 122 1.26 -24.02 -10.83
N GLY A 123 1.71 -25.17 -11.36
CA GLY A 123 0.96 -26.41 -11.27
C GLY A 123 -0.42 -26.28 -11.92
N ASN A 124 -1.49 -26.52 -11.15
CA ASN A 124 -2.88 -26.36 -11.61
C ASN A 124 -3.44 -24.95 -11.35
N LEU A 125 -2.68 -24.06 -10.72
CA LEU A 125 -3.11 -22.70 -10.45
C LEU A 125 -2.79 -21.81 -11.66
N SER A 126 -3.79 -21.07 -12.11
CA SER A 126 -3.65 -20.02 -13.12
C SER A 126 -4.28 -18.73 -12.61
N LEU A 127 -3.53 -17.64 -12.61
CA LEU A 127 -3.96 -16.32 -12.13
C LEU A 127 -3.76 -15.28 -13.22
N LYS A 128 -4.79 -14.48 -13.48
CA LYS A 128 -4.71 -13.26 -14.30
C LYS A 128 -4.33 -12.10 -13.39
N LEU A 129 -3.11 -11.60 -13.52
CA LEU A 129 -2.56 -10.52 -12.71
C LEU A 129 -2.69 -9.19 -13.43
N PHE A 130 -3.41 -8.24 -12.83
CA PHE A 130 -3.53 -6.86 -13.33
C PHE A 130 -2.49 -5.99 -12.63
N CYS A 131 -1.61 -5.35 -13.38
CA CYS A 131 -0.47 -4.64 -12.79
C CYS A 131 -0.58 -3.13 -12.93
N VAL A 132 -0.11 -2.41 -11.91
CA VAL A 132 -0.13 -0.94 -11.82
C VAL A 132 1.00 -0.48 -10.90
N ASN A 133 1.51 0.73 -11.10
CA ASN A 133 2.42 1.36 -10.15
C ASN A 133 1.69 2.50 -9.41
N THR A 134 1.61 2.39 -8.09
CA THR A 134 1.00 3.38 -7.17
C THR A 134 2.04 4.02 -6.24
N GLY A 135 3.27 4.13 -6.73
CA GLY A 135 4.49 4.47 -5.98
C GLY A 135 5.47 3.30 -5.96
N VAL A 136 4.95 2.07 -5.92
CA VAL A 136 5.72 0.83 -6.11
C VAL A 136 4.94 -0.12 -7.04
N PRO A 137 5.60 -1.11 -7.68
CA PRO A 137 4.93 -2.13 -8.49
C PRO A 137 3.92 -2.96 -7.68
N GLN A 138 2.67 -3.01 -8.13
CA GLN A 138 1.57 -3.79 -7.57
C GLN A 138 0.97 -4.68 -8.67
N CYS A 139 0.59 -5.91 -8.34
CA CYS A 139 -0.18 -6.77 -9.23
C CYS A 139 -1.30 -7.46 -8.47
N ILE A 140 -2.49 -7.50 -9.07
CA ILE A 140 -3.73 -7.87 -8.41
C ILE A 140 -4.34 -9.09 -9.10
N ALA A 141 -4.73 -10.10 -8.32
CA ALA A 141 -5.58 -11.19 -8.77
C ALA A 141 -6.97 -11.07 -8.15
N TYR A 142 -7.99 -10.93 -8.99
CA TYR A 142 -9.38 -11.10 -8.55
C TYR A 142 -9.73 -12.59 -8.55
N MET A 143 -10.43 -13.04 -7.51
CA MET A 143 -10.85 -14.43 -7.34
C MET A 143 -12.26 -14.52 -6.75
N ASP A 144 -12.99 -15.55 -7.18
CA ASP A 144 -14.33 -15.86 -6.68
C ASP A 144 -14.27 -16.53 -5.30
N GLU A 145 -13.27 -17.40 -5.11
CA GLU A 145 -13.05 -18.11 -3.86
C GLU A 145 -12.61 -17.16 -2.72
N PRO A 146 -12.91 -17.49 -1.45
CA PRO A 146 -12.49 -16.67 -0.33
C PRO A 146 -10.96 -16.52 -0.27
N VAL A 147 -10.47 -15.27 -0.16
CA VAL A 147 -9.03 -14.97 -0.08
C VAL A 147 -8.33 -15.63 1.13
N TYR A 148 -9.07 -16.00 2.17
CA TYR A 148 -8.53 -16.69 3.34
C TYR A 148 -8.29 -18.19 3.10
N ASP A 149 -8.91 -18.77 2.09
CA ASP A 149 -8.70 -20.16 1.69
C ASP A 149 -7.53 -20.29 0.68
N PHE A 150 -7.05 -19.16 0.16
CA PHE A 150 -5.90 -19.11 -0.75
C PHE A 150 -4.57 -19.23 0.02
N GLU A 151 -3.70 -20.13 -0.44
CA GLU A 151 -2.35 -20.38 0.11
C GLU A 151 -1.36 -19.23 -0.22
N LEU A 152 -1.65 -18.01 0.24
CA LEU A 152 -0.87 -16.81 -0.07
C LEU A 152 0.59 -16.91 0.40
N GLU A 153 0.84 -17.59 1.51
CA GLU A 153 2.16 -17.85 2.09
C GLU A 153 3.06 -18.63 1.11
N LYS A 154 2.46 -19.50 0.30
CA LYS A 154 3.14 -20.36 -0.67
C LYS A 154 3.25 -19.70 -2.04
N ILE A 155 2.18 -19.04 -2.50
CA ILE A 155 2.11 -18.46 -3.84
C ILE A 155 2.72 -17.05 -3.90
N GLY A 156 2.57 -16.26 -2.83
CA GLY A 156 3.11 -14.89 -2.73
C GLY A 156 4.57 -14.76 -3.13
N PRO A 157 5.51 -15.54 -2.55
CA PRO A 157 6.93 -15.49 -2.94
C PRO A 157 7.19 -15.83 -4.41
N LEU A 158 6.37 -16.70 -5.00
CA LEU A 158 6.50 -17.13 -6.39
C LEU A 158 6.02 -16.03 -7.35
N VAL A 159 4.93 -15.35 -6.99
CA VAL A 159 4.41 -14.20 -7.75
C VAL A 159 5.35 -13.01 -7.59
N GLU A 160 5.79 -12.69 -6.37
CA GLU A 160 6.72 -11.59 -6.09
C GLU A 160 7.94 -11.63 -7.01
N LYS A 161 8.50 -12.83 -7.23
CA LYS A 161 9.75 -13.05 -7.99
C LYS A 161 9.51 -13.62 -9.38
N TYR A 162 8.29 -13.51 -9.90
CA TYR A 162 7.97 -14.09 -11.20
C TYR A 162 8.87 -13.48 -12.29
N GLU A 163 9.28 -14.29 -13.27
CA GLU A 163 10.30 -13.92 -14.28
C GLU A 163 9.92 -12.67 -15.09
N LYS A 164 8.64 -12.36 -15.17
CA LYS A 164 8.09 -11.17 -15.84
C LYS A 164 8.19 -9.89 -15.01
N PHE A 165 8.72 -9.95 -13.79
CA PHE A 165 8.83 -8.82 -12.87
C PHE A 165 10.30 -8.54 -12.55
N SER A 166 10.91 -7.62 -13.29
CA SER A 166 12.35 -7.35 -13.19
C SER A 166 12.81 -6.84 -11.82
N GLN A 167 11.91 -6.24 -11.05
CA GLN A 167 12.18 -5.73 -9.69
C GLN A 167 11.29 -6.40 -8.63
N GLY A 168 10.57 -7.46 -9.00
CA GLY A 168 9.48 -8.03 -8.22
C GLY A 168 8.32 -7.06 -7.95
N VAL A 169 7.24 -7.60 -7.37
CA VAL A 169 5.98 -6.86 -7.14
C VAL A 169 5.40 -7.15 -5.77
N ASN A 170 4.63 -6.20 -5.25
CA ASN A 170 3.61 -6.51 -4.26
C ASN A 170 2.46 -7.23 -4.96
N PHE A 171 1.85 -8.20 -4.27
CA PHE A 171 0.81 -9.05 -4.82
C PHE A 171 -0.44 -9.05 -3.93
N GLU A 172 -1.53 -8.51 -4.45
CA GLU A 172 -2.84 -8.52 -3.81
C GLU A 172 -3.74 -9.61 -4.38
N ILE A 173 -4.40 -10.35 -3.48
CA ILE A 173 -5.55 -11.19 -3.82
C ILE A 173 -6.82 -10.51 -3.33
N VAL A 174 -7.83 -10.48 -4.19
CA VAL A 174 -9.03 -9.70 -3.97
C VAL A 174 -10.26 -10.55 -4.25
N ASN A 175 -11.12 -10.67 -3.24
CA ASN A 175 -12.46 -11.19 -3.42
C ASN A 175 -13.46 -10.03 -3.34
N LYS A 176 -14.09 -9.71 -4.49
CA LYS A 176 -15.12 -8.67 -4.58
C LYS A 176 -16.49 -9.27 -4.25
N LYS A 177 -17.11 -8.83 -3.16
CA LYS A 177 -18.46 -9.23 -2.74
C LYS A 177 -19.38 -8.01 -2.75
N ALA A 178 -20.22 -7.91 -3.78
CA ALA A 178 -21.12 -6.76 -3.99
C ALA A 178 -20.35 -5.43 -3.83
N ASP A 179 -20.53 -4.76 -2.70
CA ASP A 179 -20.04 -3.41 -2.39
C ASP A 179 -18.74 -3.42 -1.54
N LYS A 180 -18.22 -4.62 -1.22
CA LYS A 180 -17.03 -4.80 -0.36
C LYS A 180 -15.95 -5.57 -1.09
N TYR A 181 -14.71 -5.15 -0.82
CA TYR A 181 -13.51 -5.82 -1.30
C TYR A 181 -12.80 -6.44 -0.11
N ILE A 182 -12.63 -7.76 -0.09
CA ILE A 182 -11.82 -8.43 0.93
C ILE A 182 -10.45 -8.67 0.32
N VAL A 183 -9.39 -8.16 0.96
CA VAL A 183 -8.05 -8.10 0.39
C VAL A 183 -7.04 -8.72 1.35
N ARG A 184 -6.17 -9.58 0.81
CA ARG A 184 -4.91 -9.98 1.47
C ARG A 184 -3.75 -9.63 0.55
N VAL A 185 -2.60 -9.35 1.14
CA VAL A 185 -1.42 -8.87 0.41
C VAL A 185 -0.17 -9.63 0.82
N TRP A 186 0.64 -9.94 -0.18
CA TRP A 186 2.05 -10.29 -0.04
C TRP A 186 2.88 -9.10 -0.52
N GLU A 187 3.57 -8.43 0.39
CA GLU A 187 4.42 -7.29 0.08
C GLU A 187 5.85 -7.74 -0.26
N ARG A 188 6.39 -7.18 -1.34
CA ARG A 188 7.76 -7.41 -1.80
C ARG A 188 8.74 -7.13 -0.66
N GLY A 189 9.56 -8.12 -0.32
CA GLY A 189 10.55 -8.04 0.76
C GLY A 189 10.00 -8.14 2.19
N SER A 190 8.69 -8.06 2.41
CA SER A 190 8.07 -8.10 3.74
C SER A 190 7.22 -9.36 3.98
N GLY A 191 6.72 -10.00 2.92
CA GLY A 191 5.80 -11.13 3.03
C GLY A 191 4.38 -10.68 3.36
N ILE A 192 3.65 -11.47 4.14
CA ILE A 192 2.26 -11.17 4.47
C ILE A 192 2.19 -10.03 5.49
N THR A 193 1.50 -8.95 5.12
CA THR A 193 1.22 -7.81 6.01
C THR A 193 -0.28 -7.69 6.28
N LEU A 194 -0.62 -6.98 7.35
CA LEU A 194 -2.01 -6.84 7.77
C LEU A 194 -2.80 -5.83 6.93
N ALA A 195 -2.14 -4.86 6.29
CA ALA A 195 -2.76 -3.89 5.39
C ALA A 195 -1.69 -3.17 4.55
N CYS A 196 -2.01 -2.83 3.29
CA CYS A 196 -1.09 -2.13 2.39
C CYS A 196 -1.80 -0.93 1.75
N GLY A 197 -1.32 0.30 2.03
CA GLY A 197 -1.93 1.53 1.50
C GLY A 197 -1.78 1.69 -0.01
N THR A 198 -0.60 1.43 -0.56
CA THR A 198 -0.35 1.47 -2.01
C THR A 198 -1.09 0.35 -2.74
N GLY A 199 -1.23 -0.82 -2.12
CA GLY A 199 -2.03 -1.94 -2.61
C GLY A 199 -3.52 -1.60 -2.63
N ALA A 200 -4.04 -0.95 -1.59
CA ALA A 200 -5.41 -0.45 -1.57
C ALA A 200 -5.67 0.55 -2.73
N THR A 201 -4.76 1.50 -2.96
CA THR A 201 -4.84 2.41 -4.12
C THR A 201 -4.80 1.65 -5.44
N ALA A 202 -4.00 0.58 -5.54
CA ALA A 202 -3.91 -0.24 -6.74
C ALA A 202 -5.22 -0.98 -7.02
N VAL A 203 -5.82 -1.61 -6.00
CA VAL A 203 -7.13 -2.26 -6.10
C VAL A 203 -8.17 -1.26 -6.57
N ALA A 204 -8.20 -0.05 -6.01
CA ALA A 204 -9.13 0.99 -6.43
C ALA A 204 -8.92 1.41 -7.90
N ALA A 205 -7.68 1.69 -8.29
CA ALA A 205 -7.34 2.12 -9.65
C ALA A 205 -7.69 1.06 -10.71
N ILE A 206 -7.39 -0.21 -10.45
CA ILE A 206 -7.69 -1.32 -11.36
C ILE A 206 -9.19 -1.57 -11.41
N SER A 207 -9.87 -1.66 -10.26
CA SER A 207 -11.33 -1.85 -10.20
C SER A 207 -12.07 -0.76 -10.97
N LYS A 208 -11.64 0.50 -10.88
CA LYS A 208 -12.20 1.61 -11.65
C LYS A 208 -12.04 1.42 -13.16
N LYS A 209 -10.85 1.04 -13.63
CA LYS A 209 -10.63 0.77 -15.06
C LYS A 209 -11.37 -0.45 -15.59
N LEU A 210 -11.64 -1.43 -14.74
CA LEU A 210 -12.44 -2.61 -15.07
C LEU A 210 -13.95 -2.36 -14.95
N ASN A 211 -14.39 -1.14 -14.62
CA ASN A 211 -15.79 -0.78 -14.36
C ASN A 211 -16.43 -1.65 -13.27
N LEU A 212 -15.66 -2.00 -12.24
CA LEU A 212 -16.11 -2.76 -11.06
C LEU A 212 -16.48 -1.84 -9.88
N PHE A 213 -16.62 -0.54 -10.13
CA PHE A 213 -16.53 0.53 -9.13
C PHE A 213 -17.79 1.41 -9.06
N ASP A 214 -18.22 1.72 -7.83
CA ASP A 214 -19.05 2.88 -7.45
C ASP A 214 -18.15 3.97 -6.84
N ASP A 215 -18.61 5.20 -6.62
CA ASP A 215 -17.80 6.37 -6.22
C ASP A 215 -16.72 6.19 -5.11
N VAL A 216 -16.87 5.22 -4.19
CA VAL A 216 -15.88 4.90 -3.15
C VAL A 216 -15.75 3.39 -3.01
N ILE A 217 -14.51 2.87 -3.02
CA ILE A 217 -14.23 1.47 -2.67
C ILE A 217 -13.92 1.36 -1.19
N HIS A 218 -14.60 0.42 -0.54
CA HIS A 218 -14.27 -0.05 0.80
C HIS A 218 -13.56 -1.40 0.74
N MET A 219 -12.34 -1.44 1.28
CA MET A 219 -11.49 -2.62 1.34
C MET A 219 -11.30 -3.07 2.79
N ASN A 220 -11.64 -4.31 3.07
CA ASN A 220 -11.36 -4.98 4.32
C ASN A 220 -10.04 -5.76 4.20
N PHE A 221 -9.02 -5.26 4.90
CA PHE A 221 -7.77 -5.98 5.12
C PHE A 221 -7.79 -6.67 6.48
N PRO A 222 -6.91 -7.66 6.74
CA PRO A 222 -6.79 -8.27 8.07
C PRO A 222 -6.58 -7.26 9.21
N GLY A 223 -5.86 -6.16 8.95
CA GLY A 223 -5.54 -5.11 9.91
C GLY A 223 -6.60 -4.00 10.03
N GLY A 224 -7.69 -4.07 9.28
CA GLY A 224 -8.77 -3.08 9.30
C GLY A 224 -9.14 -2.55 7.92
N ASP A 225 -10.05 -1.59 7.92
CA ASP A 225 -10.66 -1.08 6.69
C ASP A 225 -9.90 0.12 6.12
N LEU A 226 -9.77 0.14 4.79
CA LEU A 226 -9.29 1.28 4.00
C LEU A 226 -10.34 1.66 2.96
N SER A 227 -10.45 2.97 2.68
CA SER A 227 -11.32 3.49 1.63
C SER A 227 -10.50 4.28 0.62
N CYS A 228 -10.82 4.13 -0.66
CA CYS A 228 -10.21 4.89 -1.76
C CYS A 228 -11.30 5.42 -2.69
N ASN A 229 -11.09 6.63 -3.19
CA ASN A 229 -11.96 7.38 -4.10
C ASN A 229 -11.28 7.69 -5.44
#